data_AF-A0A3N5YP87-F1
#
_entry.id   AF-A0A3N5YP87-F1
#
_cell.length_a   1.000
_cell.length_b   1.000
_cell.length_c   1.000
_cell.angle_alpha   90.00
_cell.angle_beta   90.00
_cell.angle_gamma   90.00
#
_symmetry.space_group_name_H-M   'P 1'
#
loop_
_entity.id
_entity.type
_entity.pdbx_description
1 polymer ?
#
loop_
_entity_poly.entity_id
_entity_poly.type
_entity_poly.pdbx_seq_one_letter_code
_entity_poly.pdbx_strand_id
1 'polypeptide(L)'
;MNFILPQAVNWVNNSLIDAGPICLLGLLFVWLIYRCRTTPFQEWRWGAFFVLLVWFVLQNICVDLFVLQAQLSYKLSWAPLTPAGPWFNPILFTLNGHAVQLQTQVPWVLMTPIFYFIVLKCYRWLPPG
;
A
#
# COMPACT_ATOMS: atom_id res chain seq x y z
N MET A 1 -9.51 -25.56 13.50
CA MET A 1 -8.60 -25.67 14.65
C MET A 1 -8.08 -24.27 14.95
N ASN A 2 -8.64 -23.65 15.99
CA ASN A 2 -8.38 -22.27 16.36
C ASN A 2 -7.05 -22.16 17.10
N PHE A 3 -5.99 -21.77 16.40
CA PHE A 3 -4.84 -21.20 17.07
C PHE A 3 -5.26 -19.81 17.55
N ILE A 4 -5.38 -19.63 18.87
CA ILE A 4 -5.56 -18.34 19.51
C ILE A 4 -4.22 -17.61 19.39
N LEU A 5 -3.86 -17.23 18.16
CA LEU A 5 -2.83 -16.23 17.95
C LEU A 5 -3.41 -14.91 18.46
N PRO A 6 -2.65 -14.11 19.23
CA PRO A 6 -3.11 -12.80 19.67
C PRO A 6 -3.67 -12.05 18.46
N GLN A 7 -4.80 -11.37 18.63
CA GLN A 7 -5.54 -10.73 17.55
C GLN A 7 -4.63 -9.87 16.64
N ALA A 8 -3.59 -9.27 17.21
CA ALA A 8 -2.54 -8.57 16.48
C ALA A 8 -1.79 -9.44 15.46
N VAL A 9 -1.39 -10.67 15.81
CA VAL A 9 -0.68 -11.59 14.89
C VAL A 9 -1.62 -12.10 13.79
N ASN A 10 -2.86 -12.41 14.12
CA ASN A 10 -3.83 -12.85 13.12
C ASN A 10 -4.17 -11.71 12.15
N TRP A 11 -4.30 -10.48 12.67
CA TRP A 11 -4.51 -9.26 11.87
C TRP A 11 -3.29 -8.90 11.01
N VAL A 12 -2.08 -9.02 11.55
CA VAL A 12 -0.82 -8.80 10.81
C VAL A 12 -0.68 -9.83 9.70
N ASN A 13 -0.94 -11.12 9.98
CA ASN A 13 -0.86 -12.17 8.98
C ASN A 13 -1.87 -11.97 7.85
N ASN A 14 -3.13 -11.63 8.18
CA ASN A 14 -4.15 -11.34 7.18
C ASN A 14 -3.78 -10.10 6.35
N SER A 15 -3.30 -9.04 6.99
CA SER A 15 -2.86 -7.82 6.31
C SER A 15 -1.61 -8.04 5.45
N LEU A 16 -0.69 -8.92 5.86
CA LEU A 16 0.49 -9.30 5.07
C LEU A 16 0.10 -10.11 3.84
N ILE A 17 -0.87 -11.00 3.96
CA ILE A 17 -1.38 -11.80 2.84
C ILE A 17 -2.09 -10.91 1.81
N ASP A 18 -2.79 -9.86 2.25
CA ASP A 18 -3.38 -8.88 1.34
C ASP A 18 -2.35 -7.87 0.79
N ALA A 19 -1.39 -7.42 1.60
CA ALA A 19 -0.38 -6.42 1.20
C ALA A 19 0.75 -7.01 0.35
N GLY A 20 1.09 -8.29 0.53
CA GLY A 20 2.15 -8.98 -0.20
C GLY A 20 1.95 -8.95 -1.72
N PRO A 21 0.79 -9.38 -2.24
CA PRO A 21 0.46 -9.31 -3.67
C PRO A 21 0.54 -7.88 -4.22
N ILE A 22 0.05 -6.89 -3.46
CA ILE A 22 0.07 -5.48 -3.87
C ILE A 22 1.51 -4.98 -4.06
N CYS A 23 2.38 -5.28 -3.09
CA CYS A 23 3.80 -4.93 -3.12
C CYS A 23 4.54 -5.65 -4.27
N LEU A 24 4.29 -6.94 -4.47
CA LEU A 24 4.92 -7.73 -5.53
C LEU A 24 4.48 -7.28 -6.92
N LEU A 25 3.19 -6.98 -7.10
CA LEU A 25 2.67 -6.42 -8.35
C LEU A 25 3.28 -5.04 -8.64
N GLY A 26 3.44 -4.20 -7.61
CA GLY A 26 4.11 -2.90 -7.75
C GLY A 26 5.55 -3.05 -8.24
N LEU A 27 6.31 -3.98 -7.67
CA LEU A 27 7.67 -4.30 -8.12
C LEU A 27 7.68 -4.86 -9.56
N LEU A 28 6.71 -5.70 -9.90
CA LEU A 28 6.56 -6.24 -11.25
C LEU A 28 6.27 -5.12 -12.26
N PHE A 29 5.43 -4.14 -11.93
CA PHE A 29 5.19 -2.97 -12.79
C PHE A 29 6.44 -2.14 -13.00
N VAL A 30 7.20 -1.87 -11.94
CA VAL A 30 8.50 -1.19 -12.07
C VAL A 30 9.43 -1.97 -12.99
N TRP A 31 9.57 -3.28 -12.76
CA TRP A 31 10.42 -4.14 -13.58
C TRP A 31 9.99 -4.15 -15.06
N LEU A 32 8.68 -4.23 -15.33
CA LEU A 32 8.13 -4.21 -16.68
C LEU A 32 8.37 -2.87 -17.39
N ILE A 33 8.12 -1.74 -16.73
CA ILE A 33 8.34 -0.38 -17.26
C ILE A 33 9.83 -0.16 -17.59
N TYR A 34 10.72 -0.68 -16.75
CA TYR A 34 12.16 -0.61 -16.96
C TYR A 34 12.72 -1.71 -17.87
N ARG A 35 11.86 -2.39 -18.66
CA ARG A 35 12.23 -3.43 -19.65
C ARG A 35 13.08 -4.54 -19.05
N CYS A 36 12.64 -5.05 -17.90
CA CYS A 36 13.28 -6.14 -17.19
C CYS A 36 14.70 -5.85 -16.67
N ARG A 37 15.11 -4.58 -16.62
CA ARG A 37 16.39 -4.16 -16.04
C ARG A 37 16.30 -4.20 -14.51
N THR A 38 17.39 -4.57 -13.84
CA THR A 38 17.52 -4.51 -12.38
C THR A 38 18.00 -3.15 -11.86
N THR A 39 18.36 -2.23 -12.77
CA THR A 39 18.77 -0.85 -12.45
C THR A 39 17.84 -0.09 -11.48
N PRO A 40 16.49 -0.16 -11.56
CA PRO A 40 15.62 0.54 -10.60
C PRO A 40 15.66 -0.04 -9.18
N PHE A 41 16.22 -1.23 -8.98
CA PHE A 41 16.34 -1.88 -7.66
C PHE A 41 17.74 -1.73 -7.05
N GLN A 42 18.73 -1.34 -7.84
CA GLN A 42 20.12 -1.14 -7.40
C GLN A 42 20.35 0.25 -6.81
N GLU A 43 19.74 1.27 -7.42
CA GLU A 43 19.90 2.68 -7.07
C GLU A 43 18.55 3.37 -6.94
N TRP A 44 18.51 4.44 -6.15
CA TRP A 44 17.30 5.20 -5.94
C TRP A 44 16.93 5.96 -7.22
N ARG A 45 15.82 5.58 -7.85
CA ARG A 45 15.28 6.26 -9.03
C ARG A 45 13.92 6.85 -8.70
N TRP A 46 13.81 8.17 -8.87
CA TRP A 46 12.54 8.88 -8.73
C TRP A 46 11.44 8.31 -9.62
N GLY A 47 11.76 7.83 -10.83
CA GLY A 47 10.78 7.18 -11.71
C GLY A 47 10.18 5.90 -11.12
N ALA A 48 11.01 5.02 -10.54
CA ALA A 48 10.52 3.81 -9.87
C ALA A 48 9.69 4.14 -8.62
N PHE A 49 10.12 5.16 -7.86
CA PHE A 49 9.36 5.68 -6.73
C PHE A 49 7.97 6.17 -7.14
N PHE A 50 7.85 6.99 -8.20
CA PHE A 50 6.56 7.50 -8.65
C PHE A 50 5.64 6.39 -9.18
N VAL A 51 6.19 5.39 -9.88
CA VAL A 51 5.41 4.21 -10.32
C VAL A 51 4.83 3.49 -9.11
N LEU A 52 5.63 3.22 -8.08
CA LEU A 52 5.16 2.59 -6.85
C LEU A 52 4.15 3.46 -6.11
N LEU A 53 4.37 4.77 -6.04
CA LEU A 53 3.45 5.71 -5.40
C LEU A 53 2.08 5.71 -6.09
N VAL A 54 2.07 5.81 -7.41
CA VAL A 54 0.84 5.78 -8.21
C VAL A 54 0.14 4.44 -8.04
N TRP A 55 0.88 3.33 -8.08
CA TRP A 55 0.32 2.00 -7.85
C TRP A 55 -0.30 1.87 -6.45
N PHE A 56 0.44 2.29 -5.40
CA PHE A 56 0.02 2.23 -4.00
C PHE A 56 -1.21 3.08 -3.68
N VAL A 57 -1.30 4.26 -4.28
CA VAL A 57 -2.48 5.12 -4.13
C VAL A 57 -3.64 4.58 -4.96
N LEU A 58 -3.40 4.12 -6.20
CA LEU A 58 -4.46 3.64 -7.09
C LEU A 58 -5.13 2.38 -6.55
N GLN A 59 -4.37 1.36 -6.10
CA GLN A 59 -5.01 0.17 -5.53
C GLN A 59 -5.79 0.52 -4.27
N ASN A 60 -5.30 1.45 -3.45
CA ASN A 60 -6.00 1.84 -2.24
C ASN A 60 -7.35 2.48 -2.56
N ILE A 61 -7.41 3.35 -3.57
CA ILE A 61 -8.67 3.91 -4.08
C ILE A 61 -9.58 2.80 -4.63
N CYS A 62 -9.04 1.85 -5.39
CA CYS A 62 -9.83 0.72 -5.92
C CYS A 62 -10.42 -0.15 -4.80
N VAL A 63 -9.62 -0.47 -3.77
CA VAL A 63 -10.07 -1.25 -2.61
C VAL A 63 -11.10 -0.48 -1.80
N ASP A 64 -10.88 0.82 -1.57
CA ASP A 64 -11.83 1.69 -0.87
C ASP A 64 -13.19 1.68 -1.58
N LEU A 65 -13.20 1.83 -2.90
CA LEU A 65 -14.42 1.77 -3.72
C LEU A 65 -15.08 0.38 -3.69
N PHE A 66 -14.31 -0.70 -3.77
CA PHE A 66 -14.84 -2.07 -3.78
C PHE A 66 -15.38 -2.50 -2.41
N VAL A 67 -14.65 -2.21 -1.34
CA VAL A 67 -15.07 -2.49 0.04
C VAL A 67 -16.33 -1.70 0.37
N LEU A 68 -16.45 -0.44 -0.06
CA LEU A 68 -17.67 0.34 0.15
C LEU A 68 -18.88 -0.18 -0.64
N GLN A 69 -18.70 -0.73 -1.85
CA GLN A 69 -19.78 -1.42 -2.57
C GLN A 69 -20.25 -2.68 -1.82
N ALA A 70 -19.33 -3.36 -1.13
CA ALA A 70 -19.65 -4.54 -0.33
C ALA A 70 -20.21 -4.20 1.07
N GLN A 71 -19.98 -3.00 1.59
CA GLN A 71 -20.38 -2.56 2.93
C GLN A 71 -21.72 -1.79 2.89
N LEU A 72 -22.84 -2.52 2.82
CA LEU A 72 -24.17 -1.91 2.98
C LEU A 72 -24.54 -1.58 4.44
N SER A 73 -23.73 -1.96 5.45
CA SER A 73 -24.17 -1.87 6.87
C SER A 73 -23.15 -1.51 7.96
N TYR A 74 -21.82 -1.47 7.73
CA TYR A 74 -20.89 -1.14 8.84
C TYR A 74 -19.76 -0.20 8.43
N LYS A 75 -19.83 1.05 8.91
CA LYS A 75 -18.74 2.03 8.84
C LYS A 75 -17.59 1.61 9.77
N LEU A 76 -16.80 0.60 9.40
CA LEU A 76 -15.55 0.30 10.08
C LEU A 76 -14.43 1.14 9.46
N SER A 77 -14.15 2.28 10.09
CA SER A 77 -13.03 3.14 9.73
C SER A 77 -11.72 2.37 9.99
N TRP A 78 -10.97 2.07 8.94
CA TRP A 78 -9.62 1.46 8.99
C TRP A 78 -8.55 2.43 9.53
N ALA A 79 -8.90 3.24 10.53
CA ALA A 79 -8.09 4.34 11.03
C ALA A 79 -7.48 4.14 12.44
N PRO A 80 -6.85 3.00 12.82
CA PRO A 80 -5.97 2.99 14.00
C PRO A 80 -4.60 3.62 13.72
N LEU A 81 -4.20 3.80 12.45
CA LEU A 81 -2.83 4.22 12.06
C LEU A 81 -2.73 5.65 11.52
N THR A 82 -3.82 6.43 11.54
CA THR A 82 -3.76 7.84 11.11
C THR A 82 -3.12 8.69 12.21
N PRO A 83 -1.94 9.29 11.99
CA PRO A 83 -1.25 10.07 13.02
C PRO A 83 -2.00 11.35 13.44
N ALA A 84 -3.00 11.79 12.67
CA ALA A 84 -3.76 13.02 12.91
C ALA A 84 -5.11 12.83 13.61
N GLY A 85 -5.54 11.59 13.90
CA GLY A 85 -6.88 11.31 14.42
C GLY A 85 -8.02 11.85 13.53
N PRO A 86 -9.28 11.86 13.99
CA PRO A 86 -10.43 12.31 13.19
C PRO A 86 -10.52 13.83 12.99
N TRP A 87 -9.56 14.62 13.49
CA TRP A 87 -9.63 16.08 13.54
C TRP A 87 -9.40 16.77 12.20
N PHE A 88 -8.68 16.13 11.28
CA PHE A 88 -8.40 16.68 9.96
C PHE A 88 -8.52 15.61 8.87
N ASN A 89 -9.67 15.55 8.23
CA ASN A 89 -9.98 14.58 7.19
C ASN A 89 -10.58 15.26 5.95
N PRO A 90 -9.77 16.00 5.17
CA PRO A 90 -10.27 16.61 3.95
C PRO A 90 -10.65 15.53 2.94
N ILE A 91 -11.80 15.74 2.32
CA ILE A 91 -12.27 14.94 1.18
C ILE A 91 -11.41 15.35 -0.01
N LEU A 92 -10.67 14.41 -0.58
CA LEU A 92 -9.83 14.64 -1.75
C LEU A 92 -10.69 14.84 -3.00
N PHE A 93 -11.63 13.93 -3.22
CA PHE A 93 -12.57 13.99 -4.33
C PHE A 93 -13.78 13.11 -4.03
N THR A 94 -14.88 13.38 -4.73
CA THR A 94 -16.08 12.56 -4.68
C THR A 94 -16.20 11.76 -5.98
N LEU A 95 -16.26 10.43 -5.88
CA LEU A 95 -16.51 9.54 -7.01
C LEU A 95 -17.82 8.80 -6.75
N ASN A 96 -18.78 8.91 -7.68
CA ASN A 96 -20.09 8.29 -7.55
C ASN A 96 -20.82 8.59 -6.22
N GLY A 97 -20.66 9.82 -5.68
CA GLY A 97 -21.27 10.22 -4.40
C GLY A 97 -20.50 9.79 -3.15
N HIS A 98 -19.36 9.11 -3.30
CA HIS A 98 -18.51 8.68 -2.19
C HIS A 98 -17.29 9.57 -2.04
N ALA A 99 -17.06 10.04 -0.81
CA ALA A 99 -15.96 10.91 -0.46
C ALA A 99 -14.68 10.09 -0.19
N VAL A 100 -13.71 10.17 -1.11
CA VAL A 100 -12.38 9.61 -0.88
C VAL A 100 -11.62 10.54 0.07
N GLN A 101 -11.18 9.97 1.18
CA GLN A 101 -10.58 10.70 2.29
C GLN A 101 -9.05 10.72 2.19
N LEU A 102 -8.42 11.85 2.50
CA LEU A 102 -6.95 11.94 2.53
C LEU A 102 -6.35 10.96 3.54
N GLN A 103 -7.03 10.74 4.66
CA GLN A 103 -6.57 9.89 5.75
C GLN A 103 -6.29 8.44 5.34
N THR A 104 -7.09 7.88 4.44
CA THR A 104 -6.88 6.51 3.96
C THR A 104 -5.70 6.42 3.00
N GLN A 105 -5.27 7.53 2.40
CA GLN A 105 -4.15 7.57 1.44
C GLN A 105 -2.80 7.83 2.14
N VAL A 106 -2.78 8.56 3.25
CA VAL A 106 -1.55 8.93 3.98
C VAL A 106 -0.66 7.74 4.32
N PRO A 107 -1.18 6.60 4.84
CA PRO A 107 -0.35 5.43 5.14
C PRO A 107 0.38 4.90 3.89
N TRP A 108 -0.29 4.85 2.74
CA TRP A 108 0.30 4.36 1.49
C TRP A 108 1.33 5.31 0.92
N VAL A 109 1.09 6.62 0.99
CA VAL A 109 2.06 7.65 0.59
C VAL A 109 3.32 7.58 1.46
N LEU A 110 3.17 7.42 2.78
CA LEU A 110 4.30 7.28 3.71
C LEU A 110 5.01 5.93 3.60
N MET A 111 4.27 4.86 3.32
CA MET A 111 4.82 3.52 3.17
C MET A 111 5.61 3.37 1.87
N THR A 112 5.26 4.09 0.80
CA THR A 112 5.95 4.02 -0.49
C THR A 112 7.47 4.26 -0.40
N PRO A 113 7.99 5.37 0.18
CA PRO A 113 9.42 5.58 0.30
C PRO A 113 10.10 4.56 1.23
N ILE A 114 9.43 4.14 2.30
CA ILE A 114 9.93 3.14 3.24
C ILE A 114 10.10 1.80 2.53
N PHE A 115 9.07 1.35 1.80
CA PHE A 115 9.08 0.11 1.03
C PHE A 115 10.16 0.13 -0.04
N TYR A 116 10.25 1.20 -0.84
CA TYR A 116 11.28 1.29 -1.88
C TYR A 116 12.69 1.27 -1.28
N PHE A 117 12.92 1.94 -0.16
CA PHE A 117 14.19 1.89 0.56
C PHE A 117 14.54 0.48 1.06
N ILE A 118 13.58 -0.25 1.62
CA ILE A 118 13.76 -1.64 2.04
C ILE A 118 14.11 -2.52 0.84
N VAL A 119 13.43 -2.35 -0.30
CA VAL A 119 13.72 -3.10 -1.53
C VAL A 119 15.16 -2.88 -1.99
N LEU A 120 15.63 -1.63 -2.01
CA LEU A 120 17.02 -1.31 -2.36
C LEU A 120 18.02 -1.97 -1.39
N LYS A 121 17.73 -1.92 -0.09
CA LYS A 121 18.59 -2.53 0.93
C LYS A 121 18.63 -4.05 0.78
N CYS A 122 17.47 -4.67 0.57
CA CYS A 122 17.35 -6.11 0.37
C CYS A 122 18.09 -6.57 -0.89
N TYR A 123 17.93 -5.84 -2.00
CA TYR A 123 18.63 -6.15 -3.25
C TYR A 123 20.15 -6.04 -3.11
N ARG A 124 20.66 -5.05 -2.36
CA ARG A 124 22.10 -4.91 -2.08
C ARG A 124 22.65 -5.99 -1.15
N TRP A 125 21.80 -6.62 -0.34
CA TRP A 125 22.20 -7.66 0.61
C TRP A 125 22.22 -9.05 -0.03
N LEU A 126 21.56 -9.22 -1.19
CA LEU A 126 21.59 -10.46 -1.94
C LEU A 126 22.96 -10.60 -2.65
N PRO A 127 23.69 -11.71 -2.47
CA PRO A 127 24.94 -11.93 -3.19
C PRO A 127 24.67 -11.95 -4.70
N PRO A 128 25.58 -11.42 -5.53
CA PRO A 128 25.48 -11.60 -6.98
C PRO A 128 25.52 -13.11 -7.26
N GLY A 129 24.40 -13.64 -7.77
CA GLY A 129 24.29 -15.01 -8.26
C GLY A 129 25.01 -15.19 -9.59
#